data_AF-A0A1B8HQF7-F1
#
_entry.id   AF-A0A1B8HQF7-F1
#
_cell.length_a   1.000
_cell.length_b   1.000
_cell.length_c   1.000
_cell.angle_alpha   90.00
_cell.angle_beta   90.00
_cell.angle_gamma   90.00
#
_symmetry.space_group_name_H-M   'P 1'
#
loop_
_entity.id
_entity.type
_entity.pdbx_description
1 polymer ?
#
loop_
_entity_poly.entity_id
_entity_poly.type
_entity_poly.pdbx_seq_one_letter_code
_entity_poly.pdbx_strand_id
1 'polypeptide(L)'
;MKELSVFDTPVRVGDDGYISITDIWKAAKAAGMKVDNLRPVDFLRSPVTKAFINELVKGGNSTPFIISKGRNGGTFATKFLAYEYAGYIDPAFKVGVYTVLDRYFSGELISVASFMAEANMAAYVYNQEAAVVSDCGRTMNYWGRGGRKSHLLHKKQEAESQLQIALKYE
;
A
#
# COMPACT_ATOMS: atom_id res chain seq x y z
N MET A 1 1.60 -3.65 17.54
CA MET A 1 1.62 -4.86 16.67
C MET A 1 1.23 -4.45 15.26
N LYS A 2 2.08 -4.71 14.27
CA LYS A 2 1.90 -4.39 12.86
C LYS A 2 1.58 -5.66 12.06
N GLU A 3 0.92 -5.53 10.92
CA GLU A 3 0.60 -6.65 10.02
C GLU A 3 1.28 -6.44 8.67
N LEU A 4 1.94 -7.49 8.17
CA LEU A 4 2.58 -7.52 6.87
C LEU A 4 1.85 -8.49 5.96
N SER A 5 1.54 -8.08 4.74
CA SER A 5 0.99 -9.00 3.75
C SER A 5 2.11 -9.88 3.19
N VAL A 6 2.01 -11.19 3.41
CA VAL A 6 2.93 -12.19 2.87
C VAL A 6 2.07 -13.21 2.11
N PHE A 7 2.22 -13.28 0.78
CA PHE A 7 1.35 -14.08 -0.10
C PHE A 7 -0.15 -13.86 0.16
N ASP A 8 -0.56 -12.58 0.14
CA ASP A 8 -1.94 -12.14 0.39
C ASP A 8 -2.53 -12.53 1.76
N THR A 9 -1.68 -12.98 2.68
CA THR A 9 -2.08 -13.35 4.04
C THR A 9 -1.38 -12.46 5.06
N PRO A 10 -2.10 -11.91 6.06
CA PRO A 10 -1.49 -11.06 7.07
C PRO A 10 -0.60 -11.89 8.02
N VAL A 11 0.64 -11.44 8.19
CA VAL A 11 1.62 -11.94 9.15
C VAL A 11 1.90 -10.86 10.18
N ARG A 12 1.67 -11.19 11.46
CA ARG A 12 1.83 -10.23 12.56
C ARG A 12 3.31 -10.07 12.94
N VAL A 13 3.69 -8.82 13.19
CA VAL A 13 4.99 -8.42 13.74
C VAL A 13 4.76 -7.60 15.01
N GLY A 14 5.34 -8.06 16.12
CA GLY A 14 5.35 -7.36 17.40
C GLY A 14 6.15 -6.07 17.34
N ASP A 15 5.89 -5.16 18.29
CA ASP A 15 6.59 -3.87 18.37
C ASP A 15 8.07 -4.05 18.82
N ASP A 16 8.37 -5.20 19.41
CA ASP A 16 9.69 -5.73 19.75
C ASP A 16 10.42 -6.41 18.58
N GLY A 17 9.81 -6.43 17.39
CA GLY A 17 10.40 -6.99 16.18
C GLY A 17 10.22 -8.51 16.02
N TYR A 18 9.47 -9.18 16.89
CA TYR A 18 9.19 -10.60 16.74
C TYR A 18 8.11 -10.85 15.68
N ILE A 19 8.34 -11.85 14.83
CA ILE A 19 7.45 -12.23 13.74
C ILE A 19 6.67 -13.48 14.11
N SER A 20 5.38 -13.48 13.85
CA SER A 20 4.52 -14.65 14.08
C SER A 20 4.80 -15.75 13.07
N ILE A 21 5.59 -16.76 13.47
CA ILE A 21 5.84 -17.94 12.62
C ILE A 21 4.58 -18.81 12.49
N THR A 22 3.63 -18.68 13.41
CA THR A 22 2.30 -19.28 13.27
C THR A 22 1.50 -18.67 12.13
N ASP A 23 1.63 -17.37 11.88
CA ASP A 23 0.94 -16.76 10.75
C ASP A 23 1.68 -17.01 9.44
N ILE A 24 3.01 -17.13 9.46
CA ILE A 24 3.78 -17.64 8.31
C ILE A 24 3.30 -19.05 7.91
N TRP A 25 3.07 -19.93 8.89
CA TRP A 25 2.51 -21.26 8.63
C TRP A 25 1.12 -21.20 7.99
N LYS A 26 0.24 -20.31 8.49
CA LYS A 26 -1.09 -20.10 7.91
C LYS A 26 -1.02 -19.52 6.50
N ALA A 27 -0.12 -18.58 6.25
CA ALA A 27 0.13 -17.99 4.94
C ALA A 27 0.59 -19.07 3.94
N ALA A 28 1.50 -19.95 4.38
CA ALA A 28 1.92 -21.07 3.55
C ALA A 28 0.77 -22.04 3.24
N LYS A 29 -0.08 -22.32 4.24
CA LYS A 29 -1.28 -23.14 4.06
C LYS A 29 -2.28 -22.50 3.09
N ALA A 30 -2.50 -21.19 3.19
CA ALA A 30 -3.37 -20.43 2.29
C ALA A 30 -2.83 -20.40 0.85
N ALA A 31 -1.51 -20.36 0.68
CA ALA A 31 -0.83 -20.49 -0.61
C ALA A 31 -0.86 -21.92 -1.21
N GLY A 32 -1.56 -22.87 -0.57
CA GLY A 32 -1.76 -24.23 -1.08
C GLY A 32 -0.60 -25.20 -0.80
N MET A 33 0.36 -24.84 0.04
CA MET A 33 1.48 -25.72 0.40
C MET A 33 1.06 -26.81 1.40
N LYS A 34 1.69 -27.99 1.29
CA LYS A 34 1.47 -29.12 2.19
C LYS A 34 2.22 -28.93 3.51
N VAL A 35 1.66 -28.14 4.43
CA VAL A 35 2.31 -27.73 5.68
C VAL A 35 1.73 -28.37 6.94
N ASP A 36 0.83 -29.35 6.83
CA ASP A 36 0.12 -29.93 7.99
C ASP A 36 1.07 -30.59 9.01
N ASN A 37 2.20 -31.13 8.54
CA ASN A 37 3.27 -31.70 9.39
C ASN A 37 4.41 -30.73 9.71
N LEU A 38 4.31 -29.47 9.26
CA LEU A 38 5.37 -28.46 9.38
C LEU A 38 4.99 -27.38 10.39
N ARG A 39 4.26 -27.75 11.45
CA ARG A 39 3.75 -26.80 12.43
C ARG A 39 4.91 -26.16 13.22
N PRO A 40 4.76 -24.91 13.68
CA PRO A 40 5.80 -24.23 14.46
C PRO A 40 6.30 -25.03 15.67
N VAL A 41 5.42 -25.75 16.35
CA VAL A 41 5.78 -26.58 17.51
C VAL A 41 6.70 -27.75 17.12
N ASP A 42 6.45 -28.37 15.98
CA ASP A 42 7.25 -29.50 15.48
C ASP A 42 8.63 -29.00 15.02
N PHE A 43 8.66 -27.85 14.36
CA PHE A 43 9.90 -27.14 14.00
C PHE A 43 10.77 -26.83 15.23
N LEU A 44 10.21 -26.25 16.29
CA LEU A 44 10.96 -25.92 17.51
C LEU A 44 11.47 -27.16 18.28
N ARG A 45 10.85 -28.33 18.06
CA ARG A 45 11.27 -29.58 18.70
C ARG A 45 12.43 -30.26 17.98
N SER A 46 12.63 -29.95 16.70
CA SER A 46 13.70 -30.51 15.87
C SER A 46 15.09 -30.28 16.49
N PRO A 47 15.98 -31.30 16.48
CA PRO A 47 17.33 -31.15 17.01
C PRO A 47 18.15 -30.11 16.26
N VAL A 48 17.96 -29.99 14.93
CA VAL A 48 18.64 -28.99 14.10
C VAL A 48 18.22 -27.57 14.52
N THR A 49 16.93 -27.34 14.69
CA THR A 49 16.41 -26.04 15.13
C THR A 49 16.89 -25.68 16.52
N LYS A 50 16.95 -26.65 17.45
CA LYS A 50 17.50 -26.43 18.79
C LYS A 50 18.97 -26.03 18.76
N ALA A 51 19.77 -26.69 17.90
CA ALA A 51 21.17 -26.31 17.70
C ALA A 51 21.28 -24.88 17.17
N PHE A 52 20.47 -24.52 16.16
CA PHE A 52 20.43 -23.16 15.63
C PHE A 52 20.01 -22.12 16.68
N ILE A 53 18.97 -22.42 17.48
CA ILE A 53 18.53 -21.57 18.59
C ILE A 53 19.66 -21.34 19.59
N ASN A 54 20.42 -22.38 19.94
CA ASN A 54 21.57 -22.24 20.84
C ASN A 54 22.65 -21.32 20.27
N GLU A 55 22.93 -21.41 18.96
CA GLU A 55 23.87 -20.50 18.30
C GLU A 55 23.36 -19.05 18.28
N LEU A 56 22.05 -18.84 18.07
CA LEU A 56 21.45 -17.50 18.17
C LEU A 56 21.61 -16.91 19.57
N VAL A 57 21.40 -17.71 20.62
CA VAL A 57 21.57 -17.28 22.02
C VAL A 57 23.03 -16.91 22.30
N LYS A 58 23.99 -17.74 21.86
CA LYS A 58 25.44 -17.44 21.98
C LYS A 58 25.82 -16.14 21.25
N GLY A 59 25.18 -15.89 20.11
CA GLY A 59 25.36 -14.67 19.31
C GLY A 59 24.67 -13.42 19.87
N GLY A 60 24.06 -13.49 21.07
CA GLY A 60 23.46 -12.34 21.76
C GLY A 60 21.95 -12.20 21.61
N ASN A 61 21.26 -13.10 20.89
CA ASN A 61 19.80 -13.14 20.87
C ASN A 61 19.29 -13.94 22.08
N SER A 62 19.28 -13.33 23.26
CA SER A 62 18.90 -13.99 24.52
C SER A 62 17.51 -14.64 24.51
N THR A 63 16.59 -14.14 23.69
CA THR A 63 15.21 -14.65 23.57
C THR A 63 14.86 -14.87 22.09
N PRO A 64 15.22 -16.02 21.49
CA PRO A 64 14.99 -16.25 20.05
C PRO A 64 13.51 -16.39 19.66
N PHE A 65 12.66 -16.79 20.59
CA PHE A 65 11.21 -16.88 20.38
C PHE A 65 10.42 -16.73 21.69
N ILE A 66 9.14 -16.41 21.55
CA ILE A 66 8.15 -16.29 22.61
C ILE A 66 6.89 -17.04 22.18
N ILE A 67 6.26 -17.75 23.12
CA ILE A 67 4.97 -18.41 22.88
C ILE A 67 3.90 -17.65 23.65
N SER A 68 2.95 -17.08 22.93
CA SER A 68 1.78 -16.43 23.51
C SER A 68 0.57 -17.36 23.43
N LYS A 69 -0.19 -17.47 24.51
CA LYS A 69 -1.42 -18.28 24.58
C LYS A 69 -2.66 -17.42 24.34
N GLY A 70 -3.76 -18.05 23.92
CA GLY A 70 -5.06 -17.40 23.72
C GLY A 70 -5.45 -17.21 22.25
N ARG A 71 -6.58 -16.52 22.01
CA ARG A 71 -7.17 -16.35 20.67
C ARG A 71 -6.22 -15.71 19.65
N ASN A 72 -5.44 -14.73 20.11
CA ASN A 72 -4.40 -14.06 19.31
C ASN A 72 -3.00 -14.60 19.63
N GLY A 73 -2.92 -15.78 20.26
CA GLY A 73 -1.68 -16.45 20.57
C GLY A 73 -0.97 -16.98 19.32
N GLY A 74 0.17 -17.62 19.56
CA GLY A 74 1.05 -18.14 18.53
C GLY A 74 2.50 -18.18 18.99
N THR A 75 3.35 -18.67 18.13
CA THR A 75 4.80 -18.60 18.29
C THR A 75 5.33 -17.40 17.53
N PHE A 76 6.02 -16.52 18.26
CA PHE A 76 6.64 -15.31 17.77
C PHE A 76 8.15 -15.49 17.84
N ALA A 77 8.88 -15.22 16.76
CA ALA A 77 10.30 -15.51 16.64
C ALA A 77 11.07 -14.28 16.14
N THR A 78 12.36 -14.20 16.48
CA THR A 78 13.25 -13.18 15.91
C THR A 78 13.39 -13.33 14.40
N LYS A 79 13.89 -12.29 13.72
CA LYS A 79 14.11 -12.25 12.25
C LYS A 79 14.80 -13.52 11.73
N PHE A 80 15.91 -13.92 12.34
CA PHE A 80 16.68 -15.10 11.91
C PHE A 80 15.91 -16.42 12.06
N LEU A 81 15.21 -16.59 13.18
CA LEU A 81 14.47 -17.83 13.43
C LEU A 81 13.20 -17.91 12.56
N ALA A 82 12.58 -16.77 12.24
CA ALA A 82 11.49 -16.72 11.27
C ALA A 82 11.95 -17.10 9.85
N TYR A 83 13.15 -16.68 9.44
CA TYR A 83 13.75 -17.10 8.16
C TYR A 83 14.05 -18.58 8.11
N GLU A 84 14.56 -19.12 9.20
CA GLU A 84 14.83 -20.55 9.29
C GLU A 84 13.54 -21.36 9.21
N TYR A 85 12.47 -20.89 9.86
CA TYR A 85 11.15 -21.51 9.75
C TYR A 85 10.59 -21.46 8.33
N ALA A 86 10.70 -20.33 7.63
CA ALA A 86 10.25 -20.24 6.24
C ALA A 86 11.01 -21.22 5.32
N GLY A 87 12.32 -21.39 5.55
CA GLY A 87 13.14 -22.39 4.86
C GLY A 87 12.78 -23.83 5.18
N TYR A 88 12.38 -24.10 6.43
CA TYR A 88 11.87 -25.40 6.84
C TYR A 88 10.55 -25.77 6.15
N ILE A 89 9.73 -24.77 5.79
CA ILE A 89 8.51 -24.99 5.00
C ILE A 89 8.87 -25.33 3.55
N ASP A 90 9.55 -24.41 2.87
CA ASP A 90 9.96 -24.57 1.48
C ASP A 90 11.03 -23.52 1.10
N PRO A 91 12.11 -23.88 0.39
CA PRO A 91 13.14 -22.92 -0.02
C PRO A 91 12.64 -21.78 -0.92
N ALA A 92 11.69 -22.03 -1.83
CA ALA A 92 11.14 -20.98 -2.69
C ALA A 92 10.22 -20.04 -1.88
N PHE A 93 9.43 -20.60 -0.96
CA PHE A 93 8.66 -19.81 -0.01
C PHE A 93 9.53 -18.92 0.87
N LYS A 94 10.69 -19.42 1.32
CA LYS A 94 11.68 -18.64 2.09
C LYS A 94 12.06 -17.35 1.38
N VAL A 95 12.28 -17.37 0.07
CA VAL A 95 12.66 -16.17 -0.71
C VAL A 95 11.57 -15.11 -0.63
N GLY A 96 10.30 -15.47 -0.82
CA GLY A 96 9.19 -14.52 -0.73
C GLY A 96 9.02 -13.91 0.67
N VAL A 97 9.06 -14.76 1.70
CA VAL A 97 9.02 -14.30 3.11
C VAL A 97 10.20 -13.39 3.43
N TYR A 98 11.40 -13.74 2.94
CA TYR A 98 12.62 -12.96 3.13
C TYR A 98 12.49 -11.57 2.52
N THR A 99 12.06 -11.47 1.26
CA THR A 99 11.91 -10.17 0.57
C THR A 99 10.96 -9.24 1.33
N VAL A 100 9.82 -9.75 1.80
CA VAL A 100 8.85 -8.90 2.53
C VAL A 100 9.39 -8.47 3.88
N LEU A 101 9.91 -9.41 4.68
CA LEU A 101 10.41 -9.10 6.01
C LEU A 101 11.66 -8.21 5.95
N ASP A 102 12.56 -8.42 5.00
CA ASP A 102 13.76 -7.61 4.88
C ASP A 102 13.43 -6.16 4.49
N ARG A 103 12.53 -5.96 3.51
CA ARG A 103 12.00 -4.63 3.18
C ARG A 103 11.28 -3.96 4.34
N TYR A 104 10.63 -4.74 5.21
CA TYR A 104 10.02 -4.22 6.41
C TYR A 104 11.07 -3.73 7.42
N PHE A 105 12.07 -4.57 7.72
CA PHE A 105 13.11 -4.25 8.69
C PHE A 105 14.11 -3.19 8.18
N SER A 106 14.29 -3.06 6.86
CA SER A 106 15.09 -1.98 6.25
C SER A 106 14.34 -0.64 6.22
N GLY A 107 13.03 -0.64 6.46
CA GLY A 107 12.18 0.55 6.37
C GLY A 107 11.73 0.88 4.94
N GLU A 108 12.16 0.10 3.93
CA GLU A 108 11.76 0.29 2.53
C GLU A 108 10.24 0.26 2.35
N LEU A 109 9.51 -0.62 3.03
CA LEU A 109 8.04 -0.67 2.91
C LEU A 109 7.36 0.63 3.34
N ILE A 110 7.89 1.29 4.38
CA ILE A 110 7.36 2.57 4.86
C ILE A 110 7.65 3.65 3.83
N SER A 111 8.86 3.66 3.25
CA SER A 111 9.24 4.62 2.22
C SER A 111 8.40 4.53 0.94
N VAL A 112 8.11 3.31 0.47
CA VAL A 112 7.30 3.12 -0.74
C VAL A 112 5.87 3.62 -0.52
N ALA A 113 5.27 3.31 0.62
CA ALA A 113 3.92 3.78 0.95
C ALA A 113 3.86 5.31 1.06
N SER A 114 4.86 5.94 1.68
CA SER A 114 4.93 7.40 1.75
C SER A 114 5.11 8.04 0.37
N PHE A 115 5.98 7.49 -0.48
CA PHE A 115 6.18 7.99 -1.84
C PHE A 115 4.93 7.79 -2.71
N MET A 116 4.21 6.67 -2.56
CA MET A 116 2.93 6.46 -3.24
C MET A 116 1.87 7.47 -2.81
N ALA A 117 1.77 7.76 -1.51
CA ALA A 117 0.85 8.78 -1.00
C ALA A 117 1.18 10.16 -1.58
N GLU A 118 2.47 10.53 -1.59
CA GLU A 118 2.94 11.78 -2.18
C GLU A 118 2.64 11.86 -3.69
N ALA A 119 2.90 10.79 -4.44
CA ALA A 119 2.60 10.71 -5.87
C ALA A 119 1.10 10.84 -6.16
N ASN A 120 0.25 10.17 -5.37
CA ASN A 120 -1.21 10.26 -5.50
C ASN A 120 -1.71 11.68 -5.22
N MET A 121 -1.17 12.34 -4.19
CA MET A 121 -1.51 13.73 -3.87
C MET A 121 -1.09 14.69 -4.98
N ALA A 122 0.12 14.54 -5.53
CA ALA A 122 0.60 15.34 -6.65
C ALA A 122 -0.30 15.17 -7.90
N ALA A 123 -0.67 13.93 -8.22
CA ALA A 123 -1.57 13.64 -9.33
C ALA A 123 -2.97 14.23 -9.12
N TYR A 124 -3.49 14.18 -7.89
CA TYR A 124 -4.78 14.77 -7.55
C TYR A 124 -4.79 16.30 -7.76
N VAL A 125 -3.76 16.99 -7.24
CA VAL A 125 -3.63 18.45 -7.40
C VAL A 125 -3.52 18.81 -8.88
N TYR A 126 -2.68 18.11 -9.63
CA TYR A 126 -2.54 18.32 -11.07
C TYR A 126 -3.88 18.18 -11.80
N ASN A 127 -4.64 17.11 -11.54
CA ASN A 127 -5.91 16.86 -12.20
C ASN A 127 -6.97 17.92 -11.84
N GLN A 128 -7.01 18.37 -10.58
CA GLN A 128 -7.89 19.45 -10.17
C GLN A 128 -7.57 20.76 -10.92
N GLU A 129 -6.30 21.18 -10.89
CA GLU A 129 -5.88 22.43 -11.50
C GLU A 129 -6.06 22.38 -13.02
N ALA A 130 -5.70 21.27 -13.66
CA ALA A 130 -5.92 21.05 -15.08
C ALA A 130 -7.40 21.12 -15.46
N ALA A 131 -8.30 20.58 -14.63
CA ALA A 131 -9.74 20.66 -14.85
C ALA A 131 -10.25 22.11 -14.77
N VAL A 132 -9.79 22.89 -13.79
CA VAL A 132 -10.15 24.32 -13.64
C VAL A 132 -9.66 25.11 -14.85
N VAL A 133 -8.40 24.94 -15.27
CA VAL A 133 -7.84 25.62 -16.43
C VAL A 133 -8.61 25.25 -17.71
N SER A 134 -8.96 23.98 -17.87
CA SER A 134 -9.78 23.51 -19.00
C SER A 134 -11.17 24.15 -19.01
N ASP A 135 -11.83 24.25 -17.87
CA ASP A 135 -13.16 24.88 -17.75
C ASP A 135 -13.13 26.38 -18.02
N CYS A 136 -12.10 27.08 -17.52
CA CYS A 136 -11.81 28.47 -17.88
C CYS A 136 -11.59 28.61 -19.39
N GLY A 137 -10.81 27.73 -20.01
CA GLY A 137 -10.58 27.72 -21.46
C GLY A 137 -11.87 27.51 -22.26
N ARG A 138 -12.73 26.58 -21.83
CA ARG A 138 -14.07 26.36 -22.43
C ARG A 138 -14.94 27.60 -22.29
N THR A 139 -14.96 28.22 -21.12
CA THR A 139 -15.73 29.45 -20.84
C THR A 139 -15.25 30.62 -21.70
N MET A 140 -13.92 30.81 -21.81
CA MET A 140 -13.33 31.84 -22.66
C MET A 140 -13.66 31.63 -24.14
N ASN A 141 -13.56 30.39 -24.62
CA ASN A 141 -13.93 30.06 -26.00
C ASN A 141 -15.42 30.29 -26.28
N TYR A 142 -16.28 29.90 -25.33
CA TYR A 142 -17.72 30.16 -25.41
C TYR A 142 -18.05 31.67 -25.48
N TRP A 143 -17.35 32.50 -24.70
CA TRP A 143 -17.52 33.95 -24.72
C TRP A 143 -16.78 34.67 -25.87
N GLY A 144 -15.79 34.04 -26.49
CA GLY A 144 -14.85 34.64 -27.44
C GLY A 144 -15.47 35.29 -28.69
N ARG A 145 -14.61 35.85 -29.56
CA ARG A 145 -14.99 36.67 -30.73
C ARG A 145 -16.03 36.01 -31.66
N GLY A 146 -15.96 34.70 -31.86
CA GLY A 146 -16.91 33.93 -32.69
C GLY A 146 -18.04 33.24 -31.92
N GLY A 147 -18.09 33.37 -30.60
CA GLY A 147 -19.06 32.71 -29.73
C GLY A 147 -20.21 33.63 -29.31
N ARG A 148 -20.66 33.49 -28.06
CA ARG A 148 -21.85 34.17 -27.51
C ARG A 148 -21.78 35.70 -27.61
N LYS A 149 -20.60 36.29 -27.46
CA LYS A 149 -20.41 37.74 -27.52
C LYS A 149 -20.82 38.33 -28.88
N SER A 150 -20.49 37.67 -29.99
CA SER A 150 -20.87 38.15 -31.33
C SER A 150 -22.38 38.19 -31.49
N HIS A 151 -23.07 37.11 -31.09
CA HIS A 151 -24.53 37.03 -31.15
C HIS A 151 -25.23 38.13 -30.34
N LEU A 152 -24.72 38.40 -29.12
CA LEU A 152 -25.26 39.45 -28.26
C LEU A 152 -25.00 40.85 -28.84
N LEU A 153 -23.83 41.09 -29.42
CA LEU A 153 -23.51 42.36 -30.06
C LEU A 153 -24.40 42.62 -31.28
N HIS A 154 -24.63 41.61 -32.12
CA HIS A 154 -25.52 41.72 -33.28
C HIS A 154 -26.94 42.10 -32.84
N LYS A 155 -27.49 41.34 -31.88
CA LYS A 155 -28.83 41.63 -31.33
C LYS A 155 -28.94 43.04 -30.74
N LYS A 156 -27.89 43.51 -30.06
CA LYS A 156 -27.83 44.87 -29.53
C LYS A 156 -27.90 45.90 -30.66
N GLN A 157 -27.09 45.73 -31.71
CA GLN A 157 -27.07 46.64 -32.86
C GLN A 157 -28.40 46.67 -33.63
N GLU A 158 -29.04 45.51 -33.79
CA GLU A 158 -30.38 45.42 -34.40
C GLU A 158 -31.41 46.22 -33.60
N ALA A 159 -31.44 46.06 -32.27
CA ALA A 159 -32.36 46.78 -31.40
C ALA A 159 -32.12 48.30 -31.44
N GLU A 160 -30.85 48.73 -31.41
CA GLU A 160 -30.48 50.15 -31.55
C GLU A 160 -30.92 50.72 -32.90
N SER A 161 -30.78 49.95 -33.98
CA SER A 161 -31.20 50.36 -35.32
C SER A 161 -32.71 50.52 -35.42
N GLN A 162 -33.48 49.58 -34.86
CA GLN A 162 -34.94 49.66 -34.79
C GLN A 162 -35.40 50.90 -34.01
N LEU A 163 -34.76 51.19 -32.89
CA LEU A 163 -35.06 52.36 -32.07
C LEU A 163 -34.77 53.68 -32.83
N GLN A 164 -33.64 53.76 -33.55
CA GLN A 164 -33.34 54.93 -34.39
C GLN A 164 -34.34 55.11 -35.53
N ILE A 165 -34.84 54.02 -36.12
CA ILE A 165 -35.88 54.08 -37.14
C ILE A 165 -37.17 54.64 -36.52
N ALA A 166 -37.62 54.11 -35.38
CA ALA A 166 -38.83 54.57 -34.71
C ALA A 166 -38.77 56.08 -34.37
N LEU A 167 -37.67 56.55 -33.81
CA LEU A 167 -37.45 57.96 -33.47
C LEU A 167 -37.41 58.91 -34.67
N LYS A 168 -37.21 58.42 -35.89
CA LYS A 168 -37.22 59.24 -37.12
C LYS A 168 -38.62 59.46 -37.70
N TYR A 169 -39.61 58.70 -37.23
CA TYR A 169 -41.00 58.77 -37.70
C TYR A 169 -41.97 59.27 -36.62
N GLU A 170 -41.46 59.74 -35.48
CA GLU A 170 -42.15 60.62 -34.51
C GLU A 170 -41.87 62.10 -34.83
#